data_AF-A0A3C0AKH8-F1
#
_entry.id   AF-A0A3C0AKH8-F1
#
_cell.length_a   1.000
_cell.length_b   1.000
_cell.length_c   1.000
_cell.angle_alpha   90.00
_cell.angle_beta   90.00
_cell.angle_gamma   90.00
#
_symmetry.space_group_name_H-M   'P 1'
#
loop_
_entity.id
_entity.type
_entity.pdbx_description
1 polymer ?
#
loop_
_entity_poly.entity_id
_entity_poly.type
_entity_poly.pdbx_seq_one_letter_code
_entity_poly.pdbx_strand_id
1 'polypeptide(L)'
;GTIDVWWRGRRNGSLMLLLAHLLHQNPAWRHNRIRVLRAVTNAEAVEEVTRHIEELSTSARIAAEPVIVVSSDPARAIQQTSAEAAVVILGFEPPEESAEAAFFARMETFVGDEPRVLFIESAGGMELES
;
A
#
# COMPACT_ATOMS: atom_id res chain seq x y z
N GLY A 1 9.49 1.43 13.08
CA GLY A 1 9.29 1.56 11.64
C GLY A 1 7.94 2.19 11.32
N THR A 2 7.66 2.39 10.05
CA THR A 2 6.42 2.99 9.52
C THR A 2 5.32 1.94 9.29
N ILE A 3 4.07 2.39 9.13
CA ILE A 3 2.99 1.59 8.54
C ILE A 3 2.97 1.94 7.07
N ASP A 4 3.41 1.01 6.23
CA ASP A 4 3.58 1.24 4.79
C ASP A 4 2.41 0.63 4.01
N VAL A 5 1.68 1.46 3.28
CA VAL A 5 0.51 1.04 2.49
C VAL A 5 0.87 1.15 1.01
N TRP A 6 1.11 0.02 0.34
CA TRP A 6 1.42 0.03 -1.10
C TRP A 6 0.16 -0.05 -1.95
N TRP A 7 -0.17 1.08 -2.56
CA TRP A 7 -1.38 1.22 -3.35
C TRP A 7 -1.11 0.89 -4.83
N ARG A 8 -1.68 -0.23 -5.31
CA ARG A 8 -1.77 -0.57 -6.73
C ARG A 8 -3.24 -0.64 -7.18
N GLY A 9 -3.78 0.47 -7.69
CA GLY A 9 -5.13 0.53 -8.29
C GLY A 9 -6.28 0.85 -7.34
N ARG A 10 -7.40 1.40 -7.84
CA ARG A 10 -8.42 2.09 -7.00
C ARG A 10 -9.20 1.17 -6.03
N ARG A 11 -9.41 -0.12 -6.35
CA ARG A 11 -10.36 -0.99 -5.63
C ARG A 11 -10.02 -1.28 -4.16
N ASN A 12 -8.74 -1.41 -3.82
CA ASN A 12 -8.33 -1.87 -2.48
C ASN A 12 -7.93 -0.72 -1.54
N GLY A 13 -7.64 0.47 -2.09
CA GLY A 13 -6.99 1.54 -1.33
C GLY A 13 -7.79 2.05 -0.14
N SER A 14 -9.11 2.18 -0.29
CA SER A 14 -10.01 2.62 0.78
C SER A 14 -9.97 1.71 2.00
N LEU A 15 -10.08 0.38 1.80
CA LEU A 15 -9.98 -0.59 2.87
C LEU A 15 -8.57 -0.60 3.49
N MET A 16 -7.53 -0.54 2.68
CA MET A 16 -6.15 -0.55 3.16
C MET A 16 -5.82 0.67 4.03
N LEU A 17 -6.27 1.87 3.62
CA LEU A 17 -6.12 3.09 4.41
C LEU A 17 -6.93 3.04 5.71
N LEU A 18 -8.15 2.52 5.68
CA LEU A 18 -8.95 2.31 6.89
C LEU A 18 -8.23 1.39 7.88
N LEU A 19 -7.69 0.27 7.42
CA LEU A 19 -6.95 -0.66 8.26
C LEU A 19 -5.70 -0.03 8.85
N ALA A 20 -4.94 0.73 8.05
CA ALA A 20 -3.79 1.48 8.54
C ALA A 20 -4.18 2.50 9.62
N HIS A 21 -5.29 3.20 9.42
CA HIS A 21 -5.82 4.16 10.38
C HIS A 21 -6.26 3.51 11.69
N LEU A 22 -7.03 2.41 11.62
CA LEU A 22 -7.46 1.66 12.81
C LEU A 22 -6.27 1.09 13.57
N LEU A 23 -5.26 0.58 12.85
CA LEU A 23 -4.02 0.11 13.46
C LEU A 23 -3.32 1.26 14.18
N HIS A 24 -3.19 2.43 13.54
CA HIS A 24 -2.56 3.60 14.14
C HIS A 24 -3.30 4.12 15.39
N GLN A 25 -4.62 3.90 15.53
CA GLN A 25 -5.32 4.24 16.77
C GLN A 25 -4.96 3.34 17.96
N ASN A 26 -4.36 2.17 17.72
CA ASN A 26 -3.90 1.31 18.79
C ASN A 26 -2.72 1.96 19.54
N PRO A 27 -2.72 1.98 20.89
CA PRO A 27 -1.64 2.54 21.69
C PRO A 27 -0.24 2.05 21.34
N ALA A 28 -0.09 0.79 20.88
CA ALA A 28 1.19 0.22 20.48
C ALA A 28 1.71 0.74 19.13
N TRP A 29 0.84 1.32 18.31
CA TRP A 29 1.11 1.71 16.91
C TRP A 29 0.93 3.22 16.64
N ARG A 30 0.38 3.98 17.58
CA ARG A 30 0.09 5.42 17.45
C ARG A 30 1.29 6.32 17.15
N HIS A 31 2.51 5.81 17.33
CA HIS A 31 3.74 6.55 17.02
C HIS A 31 4.32 6.17 15.64
N ASN A 32 3.75 5.16 14.99
CA ASN A 32 4.18 4.72 13.67
C ASN A 32 3.50 5.60 12.60
N ARG A 33 4.30 6.34 11.83
CA ARG A 33 3.79 7.15 10.70
C ARG A 33 3.17 6.25 9.64
N ILE A 34 2.02 6.65 9.11
CA ILE A 34 1.40 6.02 7.95
C ILE A 34 2.01 6.62 6.69
N ARG A 35 2.58 5.77 5.82
CA ARG A 35 3.05 6.15 4.49
C ARG A 35 2.19 5.45 3.44
N VAL A 36 1.77 6.19 2.43
CA VAL A 36 1.03 5.65 1.28
C VAL A 36 1.97 5.66 0.09
N LEU A 37 2.41 4.47 -0.29
CA LEU A 37 3.44 4.28 -1.29
C LEU A 37 2.84 3.88 -2.63
N ARG A 38 3.38 4.46 -3.71
CA ARG A 38 3.02 4.06 -5.07
C ARG A 38 4.25 4.02 -5.97
N ALA A 39 4.45 2.89 -6.63
CA ALA A 39 5.45 2.75 -7.67
C ALA A 39 4.92 3.33 -8.99
N VAL A 40 5.71 4.17 -9.65
CA VAL A 40 5.42 4.71 -10.99
C VAL A 40 6.61 4.46 -11.90
N THR A 41 6.37 4.29 -13.19
CA THR A 41 7.46 4.08 -14.17
C THR A 41 7.95 5.39 -14.80
N ASN A 42 7.16 6.46 -14.71
CA ASN A 42 7.48 7.78 -15.26
C ASN A 42 7.49 8.82 -14.14
N ALA A 43 8.55 9.63 -14.08
CA ALA A 43 8.68 10.72 -13.12
C ALA A 43 7.62 11.83 -13.31
N GLU A 44 7.08 12.00 -14.51
CA GLU A 44 6.02 12.98 -14.79
C GLU A 44 4.73 12.66 -14.01
N ALA A 45 4.50 11.39 -13.65
CA ALA A 45 3.33 10.98 -12.87
C ALA A 45 3.45 11.32 -11.37
N VAL A 46 4.63 11.72 -10.88
CA VAL A 46 4.89 11.89 -9.44
C VAL A 46 3.97 12.95 -8.83
N GLU A 47 3.85 14.11 -9.47
CA GLU A 47 3.07 15.23 -8.92
C GLU A 47 1.57 14.90 -8.87
N GLU A 48 1.01 14.39 -9.97
CA GLU A 48 -0.41 13.99 -10.05
C GLU A 48 -0.75 12.92 -9.01
N VAL A 49 0.09 11.88 -8.89
CA VAL A 49 -0.15 10.79 -7.95
C VAL A 49 0.00 11.23 -6.51
N THR A 50 0.95 12.12 -6.22
CA THR A 50 1.12 12.72 -4.88
C THR A 50 -0.14 13.47 -4.48
N ARG A 51 -0.62 14.38 -5.35
CA ARG A 51 -1.83 15.17 -5.10
C ARG A 51 -3.06 14.29 -4.87
N HIS A 52 -3.22 13.25 -5.69
CA HIS A 52 -4.33 12.31 -5.53
C HIS A 52 -4.33 11.61 -4.16
N ILE A 53 -3.16 11.18 -3.68
CA ILE A 53 -3.04 10.54 -2.36
C ILE A 53 -3.31 11.55 -1.23
N GLU A 54 -2.84 12.79 -1.37
CA GLU A 54 -3.08 13.87 -0.41
C GLU A 54 -4.58 14.22 -0.31
N GLU A 55 -5.26 14.33 -1.45
CA GLU A 55 -6.71 14.57 -1.54
C GLU A 55 -7.49 13.46 -0.82
N LEU A 56 -7.17 12.20 -1.10
CA LEU A 56 -7.81 11.03 -0.48
C LEU A 56 -7.53 10.95 1.02
N SER A 57 -6.31 11.25 1.44
CA SER A 57 -5.93 11.25 2.87
C SER A 57 -6.67 12.38 3.61
N THR A 58 -6.80 13.54 2.97
CA THR A 58 -7.51 14.71 3.50
C THR A 58 -9.00 14.45 3.60
N SER A 59 -9.65 13.90 2.56
CA SER A 59 -11.07 13.59 2.57
C SER A 59 -11.42 12.56 3.65
N ALA A 60 -10.57 11.54 3.81
CA ALA A 60 -10.71 10.53 4.85
C ALA A 60 -10.31 11.02 6.27
N ARG A 61 -9.71 12.22 6.39
CA ARG A 61 -9.13 12.76 7.65
C ARG A 61 -8.09 11.84 8.28
N ILE A 62 -7.32 11.15 7.43
CA ILE A 62 -6.23 10.26 7.84
C ILE A 62 -4.92 10.98 7.59
N ALA A 63 -4.11 11.15 8.64
CA ALA A 63 -2.76 11.69 8.50
C ALA A 63 -1.84 10.64 7.89
N ALA A 64 -1.65 10.71 6.57
CA ALA A 64 -0.81 9.80 5.82
C ALA A 64 0.13 10.57 4.89
N GLU A 65 1.38 10.09 4.77
CA GLU A 65 2.41 10.71 3.94
C GLU A 65 2.49 10.04 2.56
N PRO A 66 2.29 10.76 1.45
CA PRO A 66 2.49 10.21 0.11
C PRO A 66 3.98 9.95 -0.15
N VAL A 67 4.32 8.77 -0.66
CA VAL A 67 5.69 8.42 -1.08
C VAL A 67 5.66 7.79 -2.47
N ILE A 68 6.16 8.52 -3.45
CA ILE A 68 6.15 8.04 -4.84
C ILE A 68 7.54 7.51 -5.20
N VAL A 69 7.59 6.25 -5.63
CA VAL A 69 8.84 5.59 -5.99
C VAL A 69 8.88 5.40 -7.50
N VAL A 70 9.81 6.07 -8.17
CA VAL A 70 10.02 5.87 -9.61
C VAL A 70 10.82 4.57 -9.79
N SER A 71 10.17 3.51 -10.25
CA SER A 71 10.79 2.20 -10.46
C SER A 71 10.03 1.40 -11.53
N SER A 72 10.79 0.73 -12.40
CA SER A 72 10.27 -0.31 -13.31
C SER A 72 10.21 -1.69 -12.66
N ASP A 73 10.77 -1.84 -11.46
CA ASP A 73 10.75 -3.06 -10.65
C ASP A 73 9.96 -2.79 -9.36
N PRO A 74 8.67 -3.17 -9.32
CA PRO A 74 7.82 -2.95 -8.17
C PRO A 74 8.20 -3.80 -6.95
N ALA A 75 8.83 -4.97 -7.13
CA ALA A 75 9.24 -5.82 -6.01
C ALA A 75 10.43 -5.20 -5.28
N ARG A 76 11.45 -4.82 -6.05
CA ARG A 76 12.59 -4.09 -5.50
C ARG A 76 12.18 -2.77 -4.85
N ALA A 77 11.23 -2.05 -5.44
CA ALA A 77 10.71 -0.81 -4.85
C ALA A 77 10.10 -1.05 -3.47
N ILE A 78 9.30 -2.12 -3.32
CA ILE A 78 8.70 -2.52 -2.03
C ILE A 78 9.80 -2.86 -1.02
N GLN A 79 10.66 -3.83 -1.35
CA GLN A 79 11.70 -4.32 -0.45
C GLN A 79 12.63 -3.19 0.01
N GLN A 80 13.11 -2.36 -0.91
CA GLN A 80 14.04 -1.28 -0.58
C GLN A 80 13.40 -0.14 0.23
N THR A 81 12.18 0.27 -0.12
CA THR A 81 11.55 1.43 0.53
C THR A 81 10.93 1.07 1.88
N SER A 82 10.54 -0.19 2.04
CA SER A 82 9.83 -0.71 3.22
C SER A 82 10.68 -1.66 4.10
N ALA A 83 11.99 -1.79 3.85
CA ALA A 83 12.89 -2.65 4.64
C ALA A 83 12.78 -2.42 6.17
N GLU A 84 12.65 -1.17 6.59
CA GLU A 84 12.56 -0.77 8.01
C GLU A 84 11.11 -0.52 8.47
N ALA A 85 10.12 -0.90 7.65
CA ALA A 85 8.71 -0.76 8.00
C ALA A 85 8.37 -1.63 9.22
N ALA A 86 7.49 -1.10 10.07
CA ALA A 86 6.91 -1.89 11.15
C ALA A 86 5.90 -2.91 10.62
N VAL A 87 5.18 -2.57 9.55
CA VAL A 87 4.28 -3.45 8.82
C VAL A 87 4.10 -2.92 7.40
N VAL A 88 3.96 -3.84 6.45
CA VAL A 88 3.65 -3.51 5.06
C VAL A 88 2.25 -4.04 4.74
N ILE A 89 1.36 -3.18 4.23
CA ILE A 89 0.04 -3.53 3.74
C ILE A 89 0.11 -3.54 2.21
N LEU A 90 -0.05 -4.71 1.61
CA LEU A 90 0.00 -4.91 0.17
C LEU A 90 -1.39 -5.30 -0.35
N GLY A 91 -1.90 -4.50 -1.30
CA GLY A 91 -3.10 -4.86 -2.03
C GLY A 91 -2.81 -5.95 -3.07
N PHE A 92 -3.71 -6.90 -3.24
CA PHE A 92 -3.64 -7.88 -4.32
C PHE A 92 -4.97 -8.04 -5.04
N GLU A 93 -4.88 -8.60 -6.24
CA GLU A 93 -6.03 -9.06 -7.01
C GLU A 93 -5.98 -10.59 -7.04
N PRO A 94 -7.11 -11.28 -6.78
CA PRO A 94 -7.16 -12.73 -6.86
C PRO A 94 -6.70 -13.19 -8.25
N PRO A 95 -5.96 -14.31 -8.34
CA PRO A 95 -5.59 -14.86 -9.64
C PRO A 95 -6.83 -15.27 -10.43
N GLU A 96 -6.74 -15.16 -11.76
CA GLU A 96 -7.62 -15.92 -12.65
C GLU A 96 -7.36 -17.43 -12.48
N GLU A 97 -8.37 -18.23 -12.83
CA GLU A 97 -8.23 -19.68 -12.84
C GLU A 97 -7.04 -20.07 -13.74
N SER A 98 -6.20 -21.00 -13.27
CA SER A 98 -4.93 -21.44 -13.88
C SER A 98 -3.72 -20.51 -13.72
N ALA A 99 -3.88 -19.32 -13.14
CA ALA A 99 -2.78 -18.38 -12.88
C ALA A 99 -2.25 -18.43 -11.43
N GLU A 100 -2.69 -19.39 -10.62
CA GLU A 100 -2.44 -19.43 -9.18
C GLU A 100 -0.95 -19.54 -8.85
N ALA A 101 -0.22 -20.43 -9.53
CA ALA A 101 1.20 -20.62 -9.30
C ALA A 101 2.02 -19.35 -9.61
N ALA A 102 1.69 -18.68 -10.72
CA ALA A 102 2.35 -17.41 -11.10
C ALA A 102 2.00 -16.29 -10.11
N PHE A 103 0.76 -16.27 -9.62
CA PHE A 103 0.33 -15.34 -8.57
C PHE A 103 1.12 -15.58 -7.28
N PHE A 104 1.19 -16.81 -6.77
CA PHE A 104 1.92 -17.12 -5.55
C PHE A 104 3.40 -16.74 -5.67
N ALA A 105 4.07 -17.11 -6.77
CA ALA A 105 5.47 -16.74 -6.99
C ALA A 105 5.68 -15.21 -7.01
N ARG A 106 4.75 -14.45 -7.60
CA ARG A 106 4.78 -12.99 -7.60
C ARG A 106 4.61 -12.40 -6.20
N MET A 107 3.72 -12.97 -5.39
CA MET A 107 3.49 -12.52 -4.01
C MET A 107 4.69 -12.81 -3.12
N GLU A 108 5.31 -13.99 -3.25
CA GLU A 108 6.58 -14.32 -2.59
C GLU A 108 7.68 -13.33 -2.97
N THR A 109 7.77 -12.99 -4.27
CA THR A 109 8.73 -12.00 -4.75
C THR A 109 8.50 -10.61 -4.13
N PHE A 110 7.26 -10.19 -3.89
CA PHE A 110 7.00 -8.90 -3.23
C PHE A 110 7.34 -8.89 -1.75
N VAL A 111 7.19 -10.03 -1.07
CA VAL A 111 7.49 -10.16 0.36
C VAL A 111 8.98 -10.24 0.60
N GLY A 112 9.74 -10.91 -0.26
CA GLY A 112 11.16 -11.13 -0.01
C GLY A 112 11.39 -11.79 1.35
N ASP A 113 12.31 -11.23 2.13
CA ASP A 113 12.63 -11.69 3.49
C ASP A 113 11.87 -10.90 4.57
N GLU A 114 10.96 -10.00 4.18
CA GLU A 114 10.29 -9.07 5.07
C GLU A 114 9.28 -9.79 6.00
N PRO A 115 9.42 -9.67 7.33
CA PRO A 115 8.74 -10.58 8.26
C PRO A 115 7.25 -10.25 8.52
N ARG A 116 6.74 -9.09 8.08
CA ARG A 116 5.41 -8.58 8.49
C ARG A 116 4.65 -7.90 7.35
N VAL A 117 4.00 -8.72 6.53
CA VAL A 117 3.17 -8.27 5.41
C VAL A 117 1.71 -8.68 5.63
N LEU A 118 0.79 -7.73 5.44
CA LEU A 118 -0.66 -7.96 5.38
C LEU A 118 -1.11 -7.87 3.92
N PHE A 119 -1.57 -8.98 3.37
CA PHE A 119 -2.17 -9.01 2.04
C PHE A 119 -3.67 -8.73 2.10
N ILE A 120 -4.12 -7.72 1.36
CA ILE A 120 -5.50 -7.24 1.41
C ILE A 120 -6.12 -7.29 0.01
N GLU A 121 -7.31 -7.85 -0.06
CA GLU A 121 -8.22 -7.75 -1.20
C GLU A 121 -9.54 -7.16 -0.69
N SER A 122 -10.12 -6.26 -1.47
CA SER A 122 -11.43 -5.69 -1.20
C SER A 122 -12.43 -6.26 -2.19
N ALA A 123 -13.41 -7.03 -1.68
CA ALA A 123 -14.53 -7.54 -2.47
C ALA A 123 -15.43 -6.46 -3.10
N GLY A 124 -15.16 -5.17 -2.84
CA GLY A 124 -15.93 -4.02 -3.31
C GLY A 124 -16.90 -3.48 -2.25
N GLY A 125 -17.55 -2.35 -2.55
CA GLY A 125 -18.53 -1.71 -1.67
C GLY A 125 -17.96 -0.95 -0.47
N MET A 126 -16.63 -0.83 -0.39
CA MET A 126 -15.94 -0.04 0.64
C MET A 126 -15.47 1.28 0.04
N GLU A 127 -16.16 2.37 0.38
CA GLU A 127 -15.78 3.73 0.00
C GLU A 127 -15.43 4.54 1.25
N LEU A 128 -14.39 5.38 1.15
CA LEU A 128 -14.04 6.34 2.20
C LEU A 128 -14.71 7.69 1.99
N GLU A 129 -15.39 7.87 0.86
CA GLU A 129 -16.17 9.05 0.53
C GLU A 129 -17.60 8.86 1.05
N SER A 130 -18.17 9.94 1.60
CA SER A 130 -19.56 10.05 2.05
C SER A 130 -20.34 10.94 1.10
#